data_AF-A0A2S9VET3-F1
#
_entry.id   AF-A0A2S9VET3-F1
#
_cell.length_a   1.000
_cell.length_b   1.000
_cell.length_c   1.000
_cell.angle_alpha   90.00
_cell.angle_beta   90.00
_cell.angle_gamma   90.00
#
_symmetry.space_group_name_H-M   'P 1'
#
loop_
_entity.id
_entity.type
_entity.pdbx_description
1 polymer ?
#
loop_
_entity_poly.entity_id
_entity_poly.type
_entity_poly.pdbx_seq_one_letter_code
_entity_poly.pdbx_strand_id
1 'polypeptide(L)'
;MAAVQQTITVGSDSNVPATKMQGFTDETMFNALSKARQLQTSKPGATATNRADAQAKITGGYVEVGDLVYIETRQANYRLKDAGSAGLRPVDNGGSVLHVGSAGLYLETNFIYSPSPAQFGDEDDKTTTQAMQALWAWGSANLRGINLEEKEYVITAPIGKFTKALTVKGGGPTKSVIKLAATMTGWAVDFKETGFVVSDWTRDDDTITYNDEVSGVTFKDFSIVGDRSQGSAQGGVRFFDRNDNIHTNGFWVQHCSLGGFACGFLEDRTVGYIRESEFYDLQIRMCGDRTNPAMYIGSAGTGDATNQLDFYGLKVVWPFGTGLLMENLATNNNMRRVYFHGFMLHGQEAPVGTGKDLLAIVGNITNVRFNSFRTNAAESGGFGMAIRGDGNGNYPTGVKAQICTTNAHGGGIKIEGGRNHVIEVDSMFTNENELEVDAAVDGFISITGIKDGWNMVIDPVVERKWLSTYYSESQIPARFERIKLGSSSEYQPEFIPGVGSPEGSVIAPVGSIFLNRQGSAEKNSDQLWMKFSGSGASGWFPAQAIVSSTTAERPASPTDGQMLIDKTLEMPIWYINGAWRDSQSNLV
;
A
#
# COMPACT_ATOMS: atom_id res chain seq x y z
N MET A 1 -0.58 73.41 -13.77
CA MET A 1 0.84 73.31 -13.34
C MET A 1 1.06 71.88 -12.88
N ALA A 2 1.58 71.02 -13.76
CA ALA A 2 1.89 69.63 -13.44
C ALA A 2 3.35 69.56 -12.97
N ALA A 3 3.57 69.20 -11.71
CA ALA A 3 4.89 68.96 -11.18
C ALA A 3 5.43 67.65 -11.77
N VAL A 4 6.48 67.74 -12.57
CA VAL A 4 7.22 66.58 -13.09
C VAL A 4 8.08 66.05 -11.94
N GLN A 5 7.69 64.90 -11.39
CA GLN A 5 8.47 64.18 -10.39
C GLN A 5 9.61 63.46 -11.13
N GLN A 6 10.85 63.97 -11.02
CA GLN A 6 12.03 63.28 -11.55
C GLN A 6 12.55 62.28 -10.51
N THR A 7 12.39 61.00 -10.80
CA THR A 7 12.99 59.91 -10.02
C THR A 7 14.42 59.66 -10.52
N ILE A 8 15.41 59.72 -9.64
CA ILE A 8 16.79 59.35 -9.95
C ILE A 8 17.06 57.98 -9.34
N THR A 9 17.27 56.97 -10.20
CA THR A 9 17.79 55.67 -9.78
C THR A 9 19.31 55.76 -9.73
N VAL A 10 19.89 55.63 -8.53
CA VAL A 10 21.35 55.57 -8.35
C VAL A 10 21.79 54.12 -8.62
N GLY A 11 22.32 53.88 -9.81
CA GLY A 11 23.02 52.63 -10.14
C GLY A 11 24.41 52.56 -9.49
N SER A 12 25.02 51.38 -9.50
CA SER A 12 26.32 51.03 -8.90
C SER A 12 27.54 51.77 -9.48
N ASP A 13 27.37 52.69 -10.42
CA ASP A 13 28.46 53.43 -11.04
C ASP A 13 28.73 54.74 -10.30
N SER A 14 29.92 54.84 -9.73
CA SER A 14 30.35 55.82 -8.73
C SER A 14 30.57 57.25 -9.23
N ASN A 15 30.05 57.66 -10.40
CA ASN A 15 30.26 59.01 -10.92
C ASN A 15 29.01 59.61 -11.58
N VAL A 16 28.26 60.41 -10.82
CA VAL A 16 27.27 61.36 -11.39
C VAL A 16 28.02 62.65 -11.77
N PRO A 17 28.03 63.07 -13.06
CA PRO A 17 28.72 64.28 -13.49
C PRO A 17 28.12 65.53 -12.84
N ALA A 18 28.98 66.45 -12.37
CA ALA A 18 28.60 67.70 -11.69
C ALA A 18 27.64 68.59 -12.52
N THR A 19 27.63 68.43 -13.85
CA THR A 19 26.73 69.14 -14.76
C THR A 19 25.26 68.76 -14.61
N LYS A 20 24.93 67.61 -14.00
CA LYS A 20 23.53 67.22 -13.71
C LYS A 20 22.97 67.81 -12.41
N MET A 21 23.76 68.60 -11.66
CA MET A 21 23.33 69.21 -10.38
C MET A 21 23.06 70.73 -10.45
N GLN A 22 23.10 71.35 -11.63
CA GLN A 22 22.73 72.76 -11.79
C GLN A 22 21.20 72.92 -11.69
N GLY A 23 20.73 73.44 -10.56
CA GLY A 23 19.31 73.77 -10.33
C GLY A 23 18.80 73.51 -8.90
N PHE A 24 19.58 72.79 -8.08
CA PHE A 24 19.17 72.49 -6.70
C PHE A 24 19.81 73.50 -5.73
N THR A 25 19.03 74.51 -5.32
CA THR A 25 19.49 75.57 -4.40
C THR A 25 19.12 75.34 -2.94
N ASP A 26 18.53 74.19 -2.61
CA ASP A 26 18.08 73.92 -1.25
C ASP A 26 19.19 73.26 -0.44
N GLU A 27 19.72 74.01 0.52
CA GLU A 27 20.74 73.60 1.50
C GLU A 27 20.32 72.30 2.23
N THR A 28 19.02 72.06 2.35
CA THR A 28 18.43 70.83 2.91
C THR A 28 18.76 69.60 2.06
N MET A 29 18.74 69.74 0.74
CA MET A 29 19.04 68.65 -0.18
C MET A 29 20.54 68.35 -0.23
N PHE A 30 21.38 69.38 -0.13
CA PHE A 30 22.83 69.23 -0.04
C PHE A 30 23.24 68.53 1.26
N ASN A 31 22.59 68.88 2.37
CA ASN A 31 22.79 68.22 3.66
C ASN A 31 22.25 66.78 3.65
N ALA A 32 21.12 66.50 2.99
CA ALA A 32 20.60 65.15 2.85
C ALA A 32 21.51 64.25 1.99
N LEU A 33 22.03 64.77 0.86
CA LEU A 33 23.00 64.07 0.01
C LEU A 33 24.35 63.88 0.70
N SER A 34 24.85 64.91 1.40
CA SER A 34 26.09 64.80 2.19
C SER A 34 25.93 63.78 3.31
N LYS A 35 24.78 63.74 3.98
CA LYS A 35 24.46 62.76 5.03
C LYS A 35 24.26 61.36 4.46
N ALA A 36 23.65 61.21 3.29
CA ALA A 36 23.56 59.94 2.57
C ALA A 36 24.94 59.44 2.09
N ARG A 37 25.82 60.35 1.65
CA ARG A 37 27.21 60.05 1.27
C ARG A 37 28.04 59.67 2.49
N GLN A 38 27.89 60.41 3.60
CA GLN A 38 28.49 60.06 4.89
C GLN A 38 28.02 58.68 5.34
N LEU A 39 26.72 58.38 5.30
CA LEU A 39 26.16 57.06 5.62
C LEU A 39 26.64 55.93 4.67
N GLN A 40 26.94 56.25 3.40
CA GLN A 40 27.58 55.31 2.46
C GLN A 40 29.08 55.09 2.76
N THR A 41 29.80 56.13 3.19
CA THR A 41 31.24 56.06 3.51
C THR A 41 31.53 55.66 4.97
N SER A 42 30.54 55.75 5.85
CA SER A 42 30.57 55.36 7.26
C SER A 42 29.70 54.15 7.51
N LYS A 43 29.60 53.24 6.53
CA LYS A 43 29.25 51.84 6.86
C LYS A 43 30.27 51.39 7.91
N PRO A 44 29.87 50.91 9.10
CA PRO A 44 30.80 50.24 10.00
C PRO A 44 31.24 48.98 9.27
N GLY A 45 32.35 49.08 8.56
CA GLY A 45 33.04 47.94 7.99
C GLY A 45 33.64 47.17 9.16
N ALA A 46 32.88 46.26 9.76
CA ALA A 46 33.48 45.16 10.47
C ALA A 46 34.08 44.19 9.42
N THR A 47 35.06 44.65 8.64
CA THR A 47 35.91 43.76 7.86
C THR A 47 36.75 42.98 8.85
N ALA A 48 36.49 41.68 8.97
CA ALA A 48 37.52 40.79 9.48
C ALA A 48 38.65 40.77 8.44
N THR A 49 39.84 41.18 8.85
CA THR A 49 40.99 41.35 7.93
C THR A 49 41.69 40.03 7.62
N ASN A 50 41.45 39.00 8.42
CA ASN A 50 41.99 37.67 8.26
C ASN A 50 41.19 36.64 9.09
N ARG A 51 41.56 35.36 8.95
CA ARG A 51 40.94 34.22 9.65
C ARG A 51 40.95 34.37 11.19
N ALA A 52 42.04 34.89 11.76
CA ALA A 52 42.17 35.03 13.21
C ALA A 52 41.24 36.13 13.77
N ASP A 53 41.08 37.23 13.02
CA ASP A 53 40.17 38.34 13.35
C ASP A 53 38.70 37.91 13.29
N ALA A 54 38.31 37.14 12.26
CA ALA A 54 36.97 36.55 12.16
C ALA A 54 36.68 35.60 13.34
N GLN A 55 37.64 34.73 13.68
CA GLN A 55 37.49 33.74 14.74
C GLN A 55 37.41 34.38 16.14
N ALA A 56 38.15 35.47 16.38
CA ALA A 56 38.06 36.25 17.62
C ALA A 56 36.69 36.93 17.79
N LYS A 57 36.14 37.49 16.70
CA LYS A 57 34.82 38.15 16.71
C LYS A 57 33.66 37.17 16.94
N ILE A 58 33.72 35.98 16.33
CA ILE A 58 32.74 34.90 16.55
C ILE A 58 32.79 34.38 18.00
N THR A 59 33.99 34.18 18.55
CA THR A 59 34.16 33.69 19.93
C THR A 59 33.69 34.71 20.98
N GLY A 60 33.71 36.00 20.62
CA GLY A 60 33.24 37.10 21.48
C GLY A 60 31.72 37.34 21.46
N GLY A 61 30.96 36.64 20.60
CA GLY A 61 29.49 36.75 20.55
C GLY A 61 28.94 37.98 19.81
N TYR A 62 29.76 38.70 19.03
CA TYR A 62 29.31 39.88 18.28
C TYR A 62 29.82 39.86 16.84
N VAL A 63 28.91 39.86 15.88
CA VAL A 63 29.20 40.26 14.50
C VAL A 63 28.13 41.27 14.08
N GLU A 64 28.49 42.56 14.03
CA GLU A 64 27.68 43.56 13.34
C GLU A 64 28.04 43.55 11.86
N VAL A 65 27.12 43.07 11.03
CA VAL A 65 27.07 43.39 9.61
C VAL A 65 25.86 44.30 9.43
N GLY A 66 25.94 45.30 8.54
CA GLY A 66 24.81 46.18 8.23
C GLY A 66 23.49 45.41 8.08
N ASP A 67 22.39 46.08 8.45
CA ASP A 67 21.06 45.53 8.73
C ASP A 67 21.09 44.31 9.67
N LEU A 68 21.24 44.62 10.97
CA LEU A 68 20.97 43.81 12.17
C LEU A 68 20.70 42.30 11.92
N VAL A 69 21.76 41.49 11.93
CA VAL A 69 21.66 40.05 12.21
C VAL A 69 22.07 39.81 13.66
N TYR A 70 21.10 39.68 14.56
CA TYR A 70 21.33 39.17 15.91
C TYR A 70 21.67 37.68 15.81
N ILE A 71 22.94 37.31 15.98
CA ILE A 71 23.30 35.92 16.29
C ILE A 71 23.10 35.76 17.79
N GLU A 72 21.85 35.49 18.21
CA GLU A 72 21.60 35.06 19.59
C GLU A 72 22.36 33.75 19.79
N THR A 73 23.44 33.79 20.57
CA THR A 73 24.28 32.63 20.92
C THR A 73 23.52 31.71 21.87
N ARG A 74 22.37 31.20 21.45
CA ARG A 74 21.79 29.98 22.01
C ARG A 74 22.46 28.80 21.29
N GLN A 75 23.64 28.44 21.78
CA GLN A 75 24.24 27.10 21.63
C GLN A 75 24.47 26.55 20.20
N ALA A 76 24.81 27.36 19.18
CA ALA A 76 25.22 26.81 17.88
C ALA A 76 26.75 26.74 17.73
N ASN A 77 27.31 25.54 17.52
CA ASN A 77 28.72 25.30 17.25
C ASN A 77 29.03 25.58 15.76
N TYR A 78 29.42 26.82 15.42
CA TYR A 78 29.84 27.16 14.06
C TYR A 78 31.29 26.71 13.78
N ARG A 79 31.57 26.19 12.58
CA ARG A 79 32.93 25.98 12.07
C ARG A 79 33.20 26.97 10.94
N LEU A 80 34.30 27.71 11.03
CA LEU A 80 34.73 28.62 9.96
C LEU A 80 35.52 27.82 8.92
N LYS A 81 35.04 27.79 7.67
CA LYS A 81 35.74 27.16 6.54
C LYS A 81 36.09 28.20 5.46
N ASP A 82 37.22 27.97 4.80
CA ASP A 82 37.72 28.77 3.69
C ASP A 82 36.96 28.37 2.41
N ALA A 83 36.31 29.32 1.72
CA ALA A 83 35.59 29.07 0.47
C ALA A 83 36.51 29.11 -0.77
N GLY A 84 37.81 29.33 -0.58
CA GLY A 84 38.75 29.50 -1.67
C GLY A 84 38.56 30.81 -2.45
N SER A 85 39.38 31.00 -3.48
CA SER A 85 39.51 32.25 -4.25
C SER A 85 38.31 32.61 -5.14
N ALA A 86 37.29 31.74 -5.22
CA ALA A 86 36.14 31.92 -6.10
C ALA A 86 34.84 32.31 -5.38
N GLY A 87 34.79 32.32 -4.04
CA GLY A 87 33.58 32.71 -3.29
C GLY A 87 32.35 31.83 -3.54
N LEU A 88 32.53 30.64 -4.13
CA LEU A 88 31.45 29.70 -4.40
C LEU A 88 31.21 28.83 -3.15
N ARG A 89 29.94 28.73 -2.75
CA ARG A 89 29.49 27.85 -1.66
C ARG A 89 29.83 26.39 -2.01
N PRO A 90 30.51 25.64 -1.13
CA PRO A 90 30.61 24.19 -1.28
C PRO A 90 29.21 23.57 -1.23
N VAL A 91 28.88 22.76 -2.24
CA VAL A 91 27.53 22.26 -2.54
C VAL A 91 26.94 21.42 -1.38
N ASP A 92 27.78 20.98 -0.44
CA ASP A 92 27.43 19.98 0.57
C ASP A 92 27.21 20.54 1.99
N ASN A 93 27.36 21.86 2.18
CA ASN A 93 27.36 22.49 3.50
C ASN A 93 26.19 23.48 3.68
N GLY A 94 25.23 23.12 4.53
CA GLY A 94 24.20 24.07 5.00
C GLY A 94 24.77 25.11 5.96
N GLY A 95 24.12 26.27 6.04
CA GLY A 95 24.53 27.41 6.86
C GLY A 95 24.43 28.76 6.12
N SER A 96 24.39 29.85 6.89
CA SER A 96 24.36 31.22 6.34
C SER A 96 25.75 31.63 5.83
N VAL A 97 25.84 32.19 4.63
CA VAL A 97 27.10 32.71 4.08
C VAL A 97 27.40 34.08 4.69
N LEU A 98 28.56 34.21 5.36
CA LEU A 98 29.06 35.50 5.84
C LEU A 98 30.14 36.01 4.87
N HIS A 99 29.80 36.95 3.98
CA HIS A 99 30.81 37.55 3.12
C HIS A 99 31.77 38.44 3.93
N VAL A 100 33.05 38.07 3.97
CA VAL A 100 34.11 38.85 4.64
C VAL A 100 35.06 39.44 3.58
N GLY A 101 34.76 40.63 3.08
CA GLY A 101 35.60 41.30 2.08
C GLY A 101 35.60 40.59 0.72
N SER A 102 36.78 40.46 0.09
CA SER A 102 36.97 39.83 -1.23
C SER A 102 37.29 38.33 -1.18
N ALA A 103 37.33 37.74 0.02
CA ALA A 103 37.56 36.31 0.23
C ALA A 103 36.30 35.71 0.86
N GLY A 104 35.75 34.66 0.25
CA GLY A 104 34.60 33.96 0.83
C GLY A 104 35.05 33.17 2.06
N LEU A 105 34.65 33.59 3.26
CA LEU A 105 34.62 32.72 4.43
C LEU A 105 33.17 32.27 4.58
N TYR A 106 32.91 31.00 4.91
CA TYR A 106 31.55 30.57 5.22
C TYR A 106 31.48 29.95 6.62
N LEU A 107 30.37 30.25 7.30
CA LEU A 107 30.03 29.66 8.58
C LEU A 107 29.30 28.35 8.31
N GLU A 108 30.01 27.24 8.48
CA GLU A 108 29.39 25.92 8.53
C GLU A 108 28.67 25.82 9.87
N THR A 109 27.35 25.86 9.85
CA THR A 109 26.53 25.51 11.00
C THR A 109 26.67 24.00 11.21
N ASN A 110 27.27 23.57 12.32
CA ASN A 110 26.93 22.23 12.81
C ASN A 110 25.47 22.31 13.26
N PHE A 111 24.56 21.84 12.42
CA PHE A 111 23.15 21.78 12.77
C PHE A 111 22.98 20.79 13.92
N ILE A 112 22.80 21.32 15.13
CA ILE A 112 22.43 20.51 16.30
C ILE A 112 20.98 20.02 16.17
N TYR A 113 20.17 20.73 15.37
CA TYR A 113 18.75 20.47 15.14
C TYR A 113 18.45 20.22 13.67
N SER A 114 17.32 19.56 13.37
CA SER A 114 16.85 19.28 12.02
C SER A 114 16.66 20.56 11.19
N PRO A 115 17.46 20.76 10.11
CA PRO A 115 17.47 22.02 9.38
C PRO A 115 16.31 22.16 8.39
N SER A 116 16.11 23.39 7.89
CA SER A 116 15.03 23.76 6.95
C SER A 116 15.55 24.33 5.62
N PRO A 117 14.70 24.41 4.56
CA PRO A 117 15.12 24.94 3.26
C PRO A 117 15.68 26.37 3.30
N ALA A 118 15.19 27.23 4.21
CA ALA A 118 15.69 28.60 4.38
C ALA A 118 17.21 28.64 4.69
N GLN A 119 17.70 27.65 5.45
CA GLN A 119 19.13 27.52 5.80
C GLN A 119 20.00 27.03 4.62
N PHE A 120 19.34 26.62 3.53
CA PHE A 120 19.95 26.23 2.27
C PHE A 120 19.77 27.28 1.16
N GLY A 121 19.22 28.46 1.47
CA GLY A 121 19.10 29.58 0.52
C GLY A 121 17.78 29.60 -0.24
N ASP A 122 16.70 29.05 0.34
CA ASP A 122 15.32 29.27 -0.13
C ASP A 122 14.87 30.71 0.20
N GLU A 123 15.45 31.69 -0.49
CA GLU A 123 15.11 33.11 -0.37
C GLU A 123 13.96 33.48 -1.32
N ASP A 124 13.85 32.84 -2.50
CA ASP A 124 12.84 33.07 -3.55
C ASP A 124 12.53 31.77 -4.36
N ASP A 125 11.39 31.71 -5.08
CA ASP A 125 10.93 30.56 -5.89
C ASP A 125 11.96 29.99 -6.89
N LYS A 126 12.94 30.81 -7.32
CA LYS A 126 13.96 30.40 -8.29
C LYS A 126 15.05 29.52 -7.70
N THR A 127 15.29 29.60 -6.39
CA THR A 127 16.33 28.80 -5.70
C THR A 127 15.75 27.64 -4.91
N THR A 128 14.42 27.58 -4.75
CA THR A 128 13.72 26.54 -3.99
C THR A 128 14.10 25.12 -4.39
N THR A 129 14.19 24.81 -5.68
CA THR A 129 14.59 23.46 -6.14
C THR A 129 16.00 23.09 -5.66
N GLN A 130 16.96 24.00 -5.80
CA GLN A 130 18.36 23.76 -5.39
C GLN A 130 18.48 23.67 -3.87
N ALA A 131 17.76 24.52 -3.13
CA ALA A 131 17.73 24.48 -1.67
C ALA A 131 17.15 23.15 -1.15
N MET A 132 16.06 22.66 -1.76
CA MET A 132 15.48 21.36 -1.43
C MET A 132 16.42 20.20 -1.74
N GLN A 133 17.07 20.20 -2.91
CA GLN A 133 18.07 19.20 -3.29
C GLN A 133 19.23 19.16 -2.27
N ALA A 134 19.78 20.33 -1.92
CA ALA A 134 20.88 20.44 -0.96
C ALA A 134 20.48 20.00 0.46
N LEU A 135 19.29 20.39 0.92
CA LEU A 135 18.78 19.99 2.23
C LEU A 135 18.62 18.47 2.35
N TRP A 136 18.00 17.84 1.35
CA TRP A 136 17.76 16.39 1.37
C TRP A 136 19.06 15.59 1.22
N ALA A 137 19.98 16.06 0.37
CA ALA A 137 21.32 15.47 0.24
C ALA A 137 22.09 15.56 1.57
N TRP A 138 22.04 16.71 2.24
CA TRP A 138 22.64 16.88 3.57
C TRP A 138 22.02 15.94 4.61
N GLY A 139 20.68 15.88 4.68
CA GLY A 139 19.98 15.03 5.65
C GLY A 139 20.32 13.55 5.47
N SER A 140 20.30 13.08 4.21
CA SER A 140 20.62 11.70 3.84
C SER A 140 22.10 11.37 4.11
N ALA A 141 23.03 12.25 3.73
CA ALA A 141 24.46 12.04 3.95
C ALA A 141 24.84 11.95 5.44
N ASN A 142 24.14 12.71 6.29
CA ASN A 142 24.40 12.81 7.72
C ASN A 142 23.50 11.93 8.60
N LEU A 143 22.57 11.16 8.01
CA LEU A 143 21.56 10.36 8.73
C LEU A 143 20.78 11.21 9.75
N ARG A 144 20.40 12.42 9.35
CA ARG A 144 19.65 13.38 10.18
C ARG A 144 18.28 13.67 9.58
N GLY A 145 17.32 13.90 10.45
CA GLY A 145 16.01 14.39 10.03
C GLY A 145 16.08 15.83 9.54
N ILE A 146 15.25 16.18 8.56
CA ILE A 146 15.06 17.54 8.03
C ILE A 146 13.64 18.02 8.33
N ASN A 147 13.48 19.34 8.48
CA ASN A 147 12.20 19.98 8.73
C ASN A 147 11.78 20.84 7.53
N LEU A 148 10.56 20.67 7.07
CA LEU A 148 9.88 21.57 6.16
C LEU A 148 9.09 22.57 6.99
N GLU A 149 9.25 23.85 6.69
CA GLU A 149 8.46 24.91 7.31
C GLU A 149 7.02 24.87 6.77
N GLU A 150 6.10 25.58 7.43
CA GLU A 150 4.71 25.72 6.96
C GLU A 150 4.66 26.67 5.73
N LYS A 151 5.10 26.16 4.58
CA LYS A 151 5.18 26.87 3.30
C LYS A 151 4.93 25.93 2.11
N GLU A 152 4.56 26.51 0.97
CA GLU A 152 4.58 25.85 -0.33
C GLU A 152 5.98 26.00 -1.00
N TYR A 153 6.60 24.88 -1.35
CA TYR A 153 7.88 24.78 -2.05
C TYR A 153 7.65 24.34 -3.49
N VAL A 154 7.81 25.26 -4.45
CA VAL A 154 7.67 24.92 -5.87
C VAL A 154 8.99 24.37 -6.40
N ILE A 155 9.00 23.10 -6.82
CA ILE A 155 10.16 22.46 -7.44
C ILE A 155 9.97 22.27 -8.94
N THR A 156 11.02 22.54 -9.70
CA THR A 156 11.01 22.45 -11.18
C THR A 156 11.75 21.23 -11.71
N ALA A 157 12.44 20.50 -10.83
CA ALA A 157 13.15 19.26 -11.11
C ALA A 157 13.05 18.32 -9.90
N PRO A 158 13.31 17.00 -10.07
CA PRO A 158 13.38 16.05 -8.96
C PRO A 158 14.31 16.50 -7.83
N ILE A 159 13.90 16.25 -6.58
CA ILE A 159 14.71 16.52 -5.39
C ILE A 159 15.96 15.63 -5.37
N GLY A 160 15.85 14.42 -5.92
CA GLY A 160 16.99 13.53 -6.10
C GLY A 160 16.65 12.07 -5.86
N LYS A 161 17.71 11.27 -5.82
CA LYS A 161 17.68 9.85 -5.48
C LYS A 161 18.58 9.61 -4.29
N PHE A 162 18.06 8.95 -3.25
CA PHE A 162 18.77 8.78 -1.98
C PHE A 162 18.98 7.32 -1.64
N THR A 163 20.20 7.01 -1.19
CA THR A 163 20.62 5.63 -0.83
C THR A 163 20.78 5.40 0.67
N LYS A 164 20.46 6.42 1.47
CA LYS A 164 20.53 6.36 2.93
C LYS A 164 19.20 6.79 3.55
N ALA A 165 19.00 6.32 4.77
CA ALA A 165 17.89 6.73 5.64
C ALA A 165 17.70 8.24 5.65
N LEU A 166 16.44 8.68 5.67
CA LEU A 166 16.09 10.09 5.78
C LEU A 166 14.75 10.22 6.51
N THR A 167 14.69 11.12 7.49
CA THR A 167 13.44 11.56 8.09
C THR A 167 13.10 12.95 7.58
N VAL A 168 11.90 13.13 7.02
CA VAL A 168 11.39 14.42 6.56
C VAL A 168 10.12 14.73 7.34
N LYS A 169 10.12 15.87 8.03
CA LYS A 169 8.99 16.30 8.86
C LYS A 169 8.50 17.68 8.44
N GLY A 170 7.20 17.89 8.29
CA GLY A 170 6.59 19.20 8.09
C GLY A 170 5.71 19.67 9.27
N GLY A 171 4.93 20.72 9.05
CA GLY A 171 3.93 21.26 9.98
C GLY A 171 2.49 20.79 9.72
N GLY A 172 2.28 19.98 8.68
CA GLY A 172 1.00 19.37 8.33
C GLY A 172 0.85 19.17 6.81
N PRO A 173 0.07 18.17 6.34
CA PRO A 173 -0.09 17.88 4.92
C PRO A 173 -0.58 19.05 4.06
N THR A 174 -1.35 19.97 4.66
CA THR A 174 -1.89 21.15 3.97
C THR A 174 -1.10 22.42 4.24
N LYS A 175 -0.01 22.33 5.01
CA LYS A 175 0.80 23.48 5.44
C LYS A 175 2.21 23.45 4.88
N SER A 176 2.87 22.28 4.96
CA SER A 176 4.16 22.04 4.35
C SER A 176 3.94 21.26 3.07
N VAL A 177 4.04 21.95 1.93
CA VAL A 177 3.65 21.41 0.63
C VAL A 177 4.83 21.49 -0.32
N ILE A 178 5.22 20.36 -0.90
CA ILE A 178 6.16 20.31 -2.02
C ILE A 178 5.32 20.24 -3.30
N LYS A 179 5.32 21.31 -4.08
CA LYS A 179 4.53 21.42 -5.31
C LYS A 179 5.42 21.21 -6.52
N LEU A 180 5.03 20.30 -7.40
CA LEU A 180 5.74 20.06 -8.65
C LEU A 180 5.26 21.09 -9.67
N ALA A 181 6.17 21.88 -10.22
CA ALA A 181 5.83 22.81 -11.29
C ALA A 181 5.30 22.05 -12.52
N ALA A 182 4.38 22.64 -13.29
CA ALA A 182 3.80 22.04 -14.50
C ALA A 182 4.85 21.50 -15.50
N THR A 183 6.04 22.10 -15.53
CA THR A 183 7.15 21.72 -16.42
C THR A 183 7.98 20.55 -15.92
N MET A 184 7.83 20.16 -14.65
CA MET A 184 8.58 19.05 -14.08
C MET A 184 8.09 17.72 -14.66
N THR A 185 9.02 16.83 -14.99
CA THR A 185 8.75 15.45 -15.41
C THR A 185 9.51 14.47 -14.53
N GLY A 186 8.93 13.29 -14.30
CA GLY A 186 9.50 12.23 -13.46
C GLY A 186 8.96 12.24 -12.03
N TRP A 187 9.62 11.48 -11.16
CA TRP A 187 9.23 11.35 -9.76
C TRP A 187 9.86 12.47 -8.93
N ALA A 188 9.13 12.98 -7.93
CA ALA A 188 9.62 14.05 -7.06
C ALA A 188 10.85 13.63 -6.28
N VAL A 189 10.85 12.39 -5.78
CA VAL A 189 11.98 11.79 -5.10
C VAL A 189 12.00 10.28 -5.29
N ASP A 190 13.21 9.74 -5.48
CA ASP A 190 13.48 8.32 -5.52
C ASP A 190 14.31 7.89 -4.29
N PHE A 191 14.06 6.68 -3.81
CA PHE A 191 14.84 6.02 -2.75
C PHE A 191 15.30 4.65 -3.21
N LYS A 192 16.41 4.19 -2.63
CA LYS A 192 17.07 2.95 -3.02
C LYS A 192 17.90 2.39 -1.89
N GLU A 193 17.89 1.08 -1.66
CA GLU A 193 18.80 0.44 -0.70
C GLU A 193 18.73 1.06 0.72
N THR A 194 17.58 1.61 1.11
CA THR A 194 17.43 2.28 2.42
C THR A 194 16.95 1.33 3.51
N GLY A 195 17.48 1.47 4.73
CA GLY A 195 17.01 0.71 5.89
C GLY A 195 17.45 -0.75 5.95
N PHE A 196 18.36 -1.16 5.06
CA PHE A 196 18.83 -2.54 4.97
C PHE A 196 20.15 -2.73 5.73
N VAL A 197 20.20 -3.73 6.62
CA VAL A 197 21.42 -4.10 7.34
C VAL A 197 22.41 -4.77 6.37
N VAL A 198 23.67 -4.32 6.36
CA VAL A 198 24.72 -4.91 5.52
C VAL A 198 24.84 -6.42 5.80
N SER A 199 25.14 -7.20 4.75
CA SER A 199 25.19 -8.67 4.75
C SER A 199 26.17 -9.30 5.76
N ASP A 200 26.96 -8.48 6.43
CA ASP A 200 28.03 -8.88 7.34
C ASP A 200 27.65 -8.65 8.81
N TRP A 201 26.35 -8.45 9.10
CA TRP A 201 25.85 -8.45 10.48
C TRP A 201 26.01 -9.83 11.10
N THR A 202 27.16 -10.06 11.72
CA THR A 202 27.42 -11.20 12.58
C THR A 202 26.67 -10.99 13.88
N ARG A 203 25.61 -11.77 14.08
CA ARG A 203 24.75 -11.83 15.28
C ARG A 203 25.48 -12.25 16.57
N ASP A 204 26.81 -12.29 16.57
CA ASP A 204 27.62 -13.00 17.57
C ASP A 204 28.21 -12.14 18.68
N ASP A 205 27.96 -10.83 18.74
CA ASP A 205 28.48 -10.02 19.84
C ASP A 205 27.39 -9.71 20.87
N ASP A 206 27.69 -10.00 22.14
CA ASP A 206 26.94 -9.61 23.37
C ASP A 206 26.78 -8.08 23.53
N THR A 207 27.05 -7.31 22.48
CA THR A 207 26.94 -5.86 22.38
C THR A 207 26.15 -5.48 21.12
N ILE A 208 24.96 -4.90 21.31
CA ILE A 208 24.20 -4.28 20.22
C ILE A 208 24.88 -2.96 19.85
N THR A 209 25.50 -2.87 18.68
CA THR A 209 25.96 -1.60 18.09
C THR A 209 24.96 -1.10 17.05
N TYR A 210 24.20 -0.05 17.39
CA TYR A 210 23.26 0.64 16.49
C TYR A 210 23.94 1.39 15.32
N ASN A 211 25.26 1.24 15.14
CA ASN A 211 25.97 1.87 14.03
C ASN A 211 25.68 1.19 12.68
N ASP A 212 25.27 -0.08 12.71
CA ASP A 212 24.98 -0.89 11.52
C ASP A 212 23.47 -1.07 11.27
N GLU A 213 22.63 -0.76 12.27
CA GLU A 213 21.17 -0.66 12.10
C GLU A 213 20.83 0.69 11.47
N VAL A 214 20.57 0.68 10.16
CA VAL A 214 20.03 1.84 9.47
C VAL A 214 18.51 1.82 9.57
N SER A 215 17.94 2.87 10.17
CA SER A 215 16.50 3.16 10.04
C SER A 215 16.13 3.35 8.57
N GLY A 216 14.88 3.08 8.18
CA GLY A 216 14.42 3.37 6.83
C GLY A 216 14.05 4.84 6.62
N VAL A 217 13.24 5.08 5.59
CA VAL A 217 12.76 6.43 5.24
C VAL A 217 11.52 6.77 6.04
N THR A 218 11.47 7.97 6.64
CA THR A 218 10.29 8.45 7.37
C THR A 218 9.74 9.74 6.75
N PHE A 219 8.45 9.74 6.39
CA PHE A 219 7.73 10.95 5.97
C PHE A 219 6.66 11.33 6.99
N LYS A 220 6.68 12.58 7.46
CA LYS A 220 5.77 13.02 8.50
C LYS A 220 5.21 14.43 8.28
N ASP A 221 3.89 14.59 8.36
CA ASP A 221 3.20 15.88 8.41
C ASP A 221 3.51 16.82 7.22
N PHE A 222 3.50 16.33 5.98
CA PHE A 222 3.65 17.17 4.78
C PHE A 222 2.97 16.54 3.56
N SER A 223 2.93 17.26 2.44
CA SER A 223 2.45 16.69 1.17
C SER A 223 3.35 16.96 -0.03
N ILE A 224 3.19 16.11 -1.03
CA ILE A 224 3.70 16.32 -2.39
C ILE A 224 2.49 16.51 -3.31
N VAL A 225 2.47 17.57 -4.10
CA VAL A 225 1.35 17.92 -4.98
C VAL A 225 1.88 18.10 -6.39
N GLY A 226 1.50 17.19 -7.28
CA GLY A 226 1.74 17.30 -8.71
C GLY A 226 0.84 18.31 -9.40
N ASP A 227 1.03 18.43 -10.70
CA ASP A 227 0.24 19.24 -11.61
C ASP A 227 -0.24 18.36 -12.78
N ARG A 228 -1.55 18.29 -12.95
CA ARG A 228 -2.21 17.53 -14.04
C ARG A 228 -2.70 18.42 -15.19
N SER A 229 -2.50 19.73 -15.10
CA SER A 229 -2.99 20.70 -16.09
C SER A 229 -2.23 20.61 -17.42
N GLN A 230 -1.01 20.07 -17.39
CA GLN A 230 -0.18 19.86 -18.58
C GLN A 230 0.21 18.39 -18.69
N GLY A 231 0.46 17.90 -19.91
CA GLY A 231 0.75 16.48 -20.20
C GLY A 231 2.06 15.93 -19.59
N SER A 232 2.65 16.63 -18.63
CA SER A 232 3.84 16.22 -17.90
C SER A 232 3.54 15.01 -17.03
N ALA A 233 4.35 13.97 -17.19
CA ALA A 233 4.26 12.76 -16.39
C ALA A 233 4.99 12.99 -15.05
N GLN A 234 4.24 13.09 -13.95
CA GLN A 234 4.76 13.44 -12.63
C GLN A 234 4.43 12.37 -11.59
N GLY A 235 5.41 12.00 -10.77
CA GLY A 235 5.28 11.02 -9.70
C GLY A 235 5.60 11.61 -8.33
N GLY A 236 5.03 11.05 -7.27
CA GLY A 236 5.37 11.43 -5.89
C GLY A 236 6.67 10.82 -5.40
N VAL A 237 6.57 9.64 -4.80
CA VAL A 237 7.72 8.91 -4.23
C VAL A 237 7.84 7.52 -4.85
N ARG A 238 9.06 7.11 -5.19
CA ARG A 238 9.33 5.77 -5.70
C ARG A 238 10.55 5.10 -5.06
N PHE A 239 10.46 3.79 -4.85
CA PHE A 239 11.47 2.97 -4.21
C PHE A 239 12.02 1.89 -5.14
N PHE A 240 13.35 1.84 -5.27
CA PHE A 240 14.11 0.89 -6.08
C PHE A 240 14.92 -0.07 -5.22
N ASP A 241 15.19 -1.25 -5.78
CA ASP A 241 15.97 -2.30 -5.14
C ASP A 241 15.40 -2.63 -3.74
N ARG A 242 16.23 -2.86 -2.72
CA ARG A 242 15.77 -3.29 -1.40
C ARG A 242 15.51 -2.10 -0.49
N ASN A 243 14.35 -2.00 0.15
CA ASN A 243 14.13 -0.97 1.16
C ASN A 243 13.36 -1.53 2.36
N ASP A 244 13.86 -1.33 3.56
CA ASP A 244 13.20 -1.83 4.77
C ASP A 244 12.87 -0.65 5.71
N ASN A 245 11.94 -0.86 6.65
CA ASN A 245 11.61 0.11 7.72
C ASN A 245 11.13 1.49 7.23
N ILE A 246 10.30 1.52 6.18
CA ILE A 246 9.69 2.76 5.70
C ILE A 246 8.52 3.13 6.62
N HIS A 247 8.47 4.40 7.03
CA HIS A 247 7.41 4.93 7.88
C HIS A 247 6.73 6.15 7.28
N THR A 248 5.40 6.21 7.41
CA THR A 248 4.64 7.43 7.14
C THR A 248 3.76 7.81 8.32
N ASN A 249 3.56 9.12 8.54
CA ASN A 249 2.60 9.64 9.51
C ASN A 249 2.05 10.98 9.03
N GLY A 250 0.81 11.02 8.52
CA GLY A 250 0.24 12.24 7.97
C GLY A 250 0.99 12.70 6.72
N PHE A 251 1.13 11.80 5.75
CA PHE A 251 1.83 12.09 4.48
C PHE A 251 0.87 11.96 3.31
N TRP A 252 0.69 13.04 2.55
CA TRP A 252 -0.24 13.06 1.42
C TRP A 252 0.49 13.25 0.10
N VAL A 253 0.08 12.51 -0.92
CA VAL A 253 0.53 12.72 -2.30
C VAL A 253 -0.68 12.95 -3.18
N GLN A 254 -0.65 14.03 -3.94
CA GLN A 254 -1.82 14.47 -4.70
C GLN A 254 -1.45 14.81 -6.15
N HIS A 255 -2.37 14.59 -7.08
CA HIS A 255 -2.28 15.09 -8.46
C HIS A 255 -1.06 14.60 -9.28
N CYS A 256 -0.44 13.47 -8.92
CA CYS A 256 0.69 12.91 -9.66
C CYS A 256 0.22 11.88 -10.71
N SER A 257 0.41 12.15 -12.01
CA SER A 257 -0.02 11.29 -13.12
C SER A 257 0.69 9.92 -13.19
N LEU A 258 1.97 9.83 -12.83
CA LEU A 258 2.72 8.57 -12.74
C LEU A 258 2.37 7.74 -11.49
N GLY A 259 1.60 8.30 -10.55
CA GLY A 259 1.29 7.69 -9.26
C GLY A 259 1.85 8.49 -8.08
N GLY A 260 1.27 8.29 -6.90
CA GLY A 260 1.68 8.97 -5.69
C GLY A 260 2.77 8.24 -4.92
N PHE A 261 2.68 6.92 -4.84
CA PHE A 261 3.63 6.06 -4.13
C PHE A 261 3.82 4.77 -4.92
N ALA A 262 5.07 4.40 -5.19
CA ALA A 262 5.37 3.18 -5.95
C ALA A 262 6.63 2.47 -5.39
N CYS A 263 6.59 1.15 -5.26
CA CYS A 263 7.74 0.40 -4.74
C CYS A 263 7.93 -0.96 -5.39
N GLY A 264 9.14 -1.53 -5.23
CA GLY A 264 9.47 -2.87 -5.74
C GLY A 264 10.04 -2.89 -7.16
N PHE A 265 10.70 -1.80 -7.57
CA PHE A 265 11.36 -1.70 -8.88
C PHE A 265 12.81 -2.16 -8.80
N LEU A 266 13.35 -2.65 -9.90
CA LEU A 266 14.78 -2.95 -10.04
C LEU A 266 15.53 -1.76 -10.63
N GLU A 267 16.75 -1.55 -10.16
CA GLU A 267 17.71 -0.69 -10.84
C GLU A 267 19.12 -1.28 -10.85
N ASP A 268 19.77 -1.45 -9.69
CA ASP A 268 21.15 -1.98 -9.63
C ASP A 268 21.20 -3.40 -9.08
N ARG A 269 20.17 -3.81 -8.32
CA ARG A 269 20.11 -5.15 -7.73
C ARG A 269 19.33 -6.09 -8.63
N THR A 270 19.49 -7.38 -8.35
CA THR A 270 18.67 -8.44 -8.94
C THR A 270 17.33 -8.60 -8.23
N VAL A 271 17.05 -7.79 -7.21
CA VAL A 271 15.85 -7.89 -6.38
C VAL A 271 15.35 -6.50 -5.96
N GLY A 272 14.04 -6.29 -6.05
CA GLY A 272 13.36 -5.05 -5.69
C GLY A 272 12.16 -5.35 -4.81
N TYR A 273 12.12 -4.77 -3.61
CA TYR A 273 11.04 -4.95 -2.64
C TYR A 273 11.01 -3.86 -1.57
N ILE A 274 9.93 -3.85 -0.78
CA ILE A 274 9.90 -3.20 0.53
C ILE A 274 9.59 -4.18 1.66
N ARG A 275 10.20 -4.05 2.84
CA ARG A 275 9.85 -4.89 4.00
C ARG A 275 9.73 -4.14 5.32
N GLU A 276 9.07 -4.78 6.28
CA GLU A 276 9.03 -4.36 7.69
C GLU A 276 8.64 -2.88 7.85
N SER A 277 7.63 -2.46 7.08
CA SER A 277 7.29 -1.03 6.92
C SER A 277 5.89 -0.73 7.44
N GLU A 278 5.72 0.44 8.06
CA GLU A 278 4.45 0.84 8.67
C GLU A 278 3.97 2.19 8.14
N PHE A 279 2.72 2.26 7.70
CA PHE A 279 2.18 3.45 7.06
C PHE A 279 0.97 3.98 7.83
N TYR A 280 1.11 5.13 8.49
CA TYR A 280 0.05 5.77 9.25
C TYR A 280 -0.47 7.01 8.51
N ASP A 281 -1.78 7.06 8.24
CA ASP A 281 -2.44 8.18 7.55
C ASP A 281 -1.73 8.60 6.24
N LEU A 282 -1.34 7.60 5.44
CA LEU A 282 -0.92 7.81 4.05
C LEU A 282 -2.15 8.11 3.20
N GLN A 283 -2.14 9.19 2.45
CA GLN A 283 -3.22 9.52 1.53
C GLN A 283 -2.70 9.78 0.12
N ILE A 284 -3.28 9.06 -0.85
CA ILE A 284 -2.99 9.21 -2.27
C ILE A 284 -4.25 9.75 -2.95
N ARG A 285 -4.20 10.97 -3.49
CA ARG A 285 -5.39 11.66 -4.00
C ARG A 285 -5.21 12.09 -5.45
N MET A 286 -6.16 11.79 -6.32
CA MET A 286 -6.11 12.25 -7.73
C MET A 286 -4.82 11.85 -8.47
N CYS A 287 -4.22 10.73 -8.08
CA CYS A 287 -2.98 10.22 -8.69
C CYS A 287 -3.27 9.13 -9.73
N GLY A 288 -2.22 8.76 -10.47
CA GLY A 288 -2.27 7.76 -11.52
C GLY A 288 -2.87 8.29 -12.82
N ASP A 289 -2.98 7.40 -13.80
CA ASP A 289 -3.65 7.60 -15.07
C ASP A 289 -4.12 6.24 -15.60
N ARG A 290 -4.59 6.17 -16.86
CA ARG A 290 -5.12 4.90 -17.41
C ARG A 290 -4.07 3.78 -17.50
N THR A 291 -2.79 4.12 -17.49
CA THR A 291 -1.65 3.19 -17.58
C THR A 291 -0.89 3.03 -16.27
N ASN A 292 -0.98 4.02 -15.36
CA ASN A 292 -0.25 4.06 -14.10
C ASN A 292 -1.24 4.00 -12.92
N PRO A 293 -1.09 3.06 -11.97
CA PRO A 293 -1.94 3.05 -10.78
C PRO A 293 -1.66 4.29 -9.92
N ALA A 294 -2.65 4.71 -9.12
CA ALA A 294 -2.44 5.79 -8.16
C ALA A 294 -1.43 5.39 -7.08
N MET A 295 -1.45 4.13 -6.66
CA MET A 295 -0.46 3.52 -5.78
C MET A 295 -0.05 2.14 -6.30
N TYR A 296 1.25 1.86 -6.29
CA TYR A 296 1.83 0.57 -6.70
C TYR A 296 2.64 -0.05 -5.55
N ILE A 297 2.30 -1.28 -5.19
CA ILE A 297 3.08 -2.08 -4.25
C ILE A 297 3.49 -3.35 -4.98
N GLY A 298 4.76 -3.46 -5.33
CA GLY A 298 5.24 -4.64 -6.02
C GLY A 298 6.51 -5.25 -5.46
N SER A 299 6.94 -6.30 -6.13
CA SER A 299 8.29 -6.87 -6.00
C SER A 299 8.77 -7.28 -7.38
N ALA A 300 10.08 -7.31 -7.59
CA ALA A 300 10.65 -7.71 -8.86
C ALA A 300 11.98 -8.47 -8.68
N GLY A 301 12.32 -9.29 -9.67
CA GLY A 301 13.61 -9.95 -9.78
C GLY A 301 13.71 -11.30 -9.06
N THR A 302 14.94 -11.73 -8.80
CA THR A 302 15.27 -13.04 -8.22
C THR A 302 15.77 -12.84 -6.79
N GLY A 303 14.93 -13.13 -5.80
CA GLY A 303 15.28 -12.99 -4.38
C GLY A 303 14.06 -13.05 -3.46
N ASP A 304 14.18 -12.43 -2.28
CA ASP A 304 13.02 -12.16 -1.43
C ASP A 304 12.04 -11.20 -2.12
N ALA A 305 10.85 -11.07 -1.56
CA ALA A 305 9.78 -10.24 -2.09
C ALA A 305 9.25 -9.29 -1.01
N THR A 306 8.44 -8.32 -1.41
CA THR A 306 7.79 -7.37 -0.52
C THR A 306 7.01 -8.10 0.57
N ASN A 307 7.29 -7.79 1.83
CA ASN A 307 6.62 -8.48 2.94
C ASN A 307 6.62 -7.71 4.26
N GLN A 308 5.71 -8.08 5.18
CA GLN A 308 5.56 -7.43 6.50
C GLN A 308 5.29 -5.93 6.37
N LEU A 309 4.18 -5.61 5.70
CA LEU A 309 3.70 -4.23 5.58
C LEU A 309 2.41 -4.04 6.35
N ASP A 310 2.33 -2.97 7.13
CA ASP A 310 1.15 -2.62 7.89
C ASP A 310 0.68 -1.20 7.53
N PHE A 311 -0.55 -1.10 7.03
CA PHE A 311 -1.19 0.16 6.63
C PHE A 311 -2.31 0.51 7.60
N TYR A 312 -2.19 1.64 8.29
CA TYR A 312 -3.17 2.17 9.23
C TYR A 312 -3.83 3.43 8.68
N GLY A 313 -5.08 3.31 8.26
CA GLY A 313 -5.88 4.43 7.74
C GLY A 313 -5.46 4.91 6.35
N LEU A 314 -4.90 4.03 5.51
CA LEU A 314 -4.60 4.34 4.11
C LEU A 314 -5.88 4.81 3.39
N LYS A 315 -5.76 5.89 2.61
CA LYS A 315 -6.83 6.35 1.71
C LYS A 315 -6.28 6.59 0.31
N VAL A 316 -6.93 6.00 -0.68
CA VAL A 316 -6.71 6.30 -2.08
C VAL A 316 -8.00 6.87 -2.65
N VAL A 317 -7.98 8.14 -3.05
CA VAL A 317 -9.17 8.92 -3.40
C VAL A 317 -9.03 9.48 -4.80
N TRP A 318 -10.09 9.32 -5.59
CA TRP A 318 -10.23 9.77 -6.97
C TRP A 318 -9.06 9.37 -7.88
N PRO A 319 -8.58 8.10 -7.87
CA PRO A 319 -7.58 7.66 -8.82
C PRO A 319 -8.08 7.84 -10.26
N PHE A 320 -7.17 8.16 -11.20
CA PHE A 320 -7.50 8.28 -12.63
C PHE A 320 -7.33 6.96 -13.41
N GLY A 321 -6.82 5.92 -12.74
CA GLY A 321 -6.73 4.55 -13.22
C GLY A 321 -6.95 3.59 -12.07
N THR A 322 -6.17 2.51 -12.01
CA THR A 322 -6.23 1.59 -10.87
C THR A 322 -5.88 2.33 -9.58
N GLY A 323 -6.69 2.16 -8.52
CA GLY A 323 -6.43 2.83 -7.25
C GLY A 323 -5.16 2.31 -6.57
N LEU A 324 -5.21 1.05 -6.14
CA LEU A 324 -4.07 0.31 -5.64
C LEU A 324 -3.82 -0.93 -6.51
N LEU A 325 -2.62 -1.03 -7.08
CA LEU A 325 -2.13 -2.24 -7.72
C LEU A 325 -1.10 -2.91 -6.81
N MET A 326 -1.40 -4.14 -6.42
CA MET A 326 -0.47 -5.07 -5.79
C MET A 326 -0.05 -6.11 -6.84
N GLU A 327 1.23 -6.15 -7.19
CA GLU A 327 1.72 -7.06 -8.23
C GLU A 327 3.06 -7.68 -7.83
N ASN A 328 3.15 -9.00 -7.87
CA ASN A 328 4.43 -9.67 -7.64
C ASN A 328 5.05 -10.16 -8.95
N LEU A 329 6.07 -9.43 -9.41
CA LEU A 329 6.90 -9.79 -10.56
C LEU A 329 8.18 -10.54 -10.14
N ALA A 330 8.35 -10.86 -8.85
CA ALA A 330 9.45 -11.69 -8.39
C ALA A 330 9.17 -13.17 -8.68
N THR A 331 10.18 -13.89 -9.18
CA THR A 331 10.00 -15.24 -9.71
C THR A 331 10.18 -16.35 -8.66
N ASN A 332 10.85 -16.07 -7.55
CA ASN A 332 11.28 -17.11 -6.59
C ASN A 332 10.61 -17.01 -5.21
N ASN A 333 9.87 -15.93 -4.94
CA ASN A 333 9.25 -15.74 -3.64
C ASN A 333 7.95 -14.96 -3.76
N ASN A 334 7.02 -15.26 -2.84
CA ASN A 334 5.71 -14.64 -2.81
C ASN A 334 5.79 -13.32 -2.05
N MET A 335 5.19 -12.26 -2.60
CA MET A 335 4.83 -11.09 -1.81
C MET A 335 3.83 -11.54 -0.73
N ARG A 336 4.07 -11.17 0.54
CA ARG A 336 3.34 -11.77 1.66
C ARG A 336 3.21 -10.90 2.91
N ARG A 337 2.23 -11.18 3.77
CA ARG A 337 2.05 -10.48 5.06
C ARG A 337 1.87 -8.97 4.84
N VAL A 338 0.87 -8.61 4.03
CA VAL A 338 0.50 -7.21 3.76
C VAL A 338 -0.86 -6.98 4.40
N TYR A 339 -0.92 -6.07 5.37
CA TYR A 339 -2.08 -5.88 6.22
C TYR A 339 -2.58 -4.43 6.15
N PHE A 340 -3.89 -4.30 6.06
CA PHE A 340 -4.58 -3.02 5.99
C PHE A 340 -5.60 -2.90 7.11
N HIS A 341 -5.62 -1.75 7.77
CA HIS A 341 -6.50 -1.43 8.90
C HIS A 341 -7.23 -0.12 8.60
N GLY A 342 -8.53 -0.20 8.30
CA GLY A 342 -9.35 0.98 7.97
C GLY A 342 -9.10 1.57 6.57
N PHE A 343 -8.76 0.73 5.60
CA PHE A 343 -8.44 1.13 4.22
C PHE A 343 -9.67 1.62 3.44
N MET A 344 -9.50 2.71 2.70
CA MET A 344 -10.53 3.26 1.81
C MET A 344 -9.99 3.45 0.40
N LEU A 345 -10.75 2.96 -0.57
CA LEU A 345 -10.61 3.23 -1.99
C LEU A 345 -11.87 3.93 -2.50
N HIS A 346 -11.72 5.15 -2.98
CA HIS A 346 -12.83 5.92 -3.52
C HIS A 346 -12.49 6.36 -4.94
N GLY A 347 -13.10 5.74 -5.95
CA GLY A 347 -13.05 6.17 -7.35
C GLY A 347 -13.76 7.51 -7.59
N GLN A 348 -13.73 7.99 -8.83
CA GLN A 348 -14.35 9.27 -9.17
C GLN A 348 -15.87 9.11 -9.32
N GLU A 349 -16.63 10.05 -8.75
CA GLU A 349 -18.11 10.03 -8.82
C GLU A 349 -18.61 10.14 -10.27
N ALA A 350 -17.92 10.95 -11.08
CA ALA A 350 -18.03 10.98 -12.53
C ALA A 350 -16.88 10.15 -13.12
N PRO A 351 -17.13 8.96 -13.66
CA PRO A 351 -16.08 8.11 -14.21
C PRO A 351 -15.27 8.85 -15.28
N VAL A 352 -13.94 8.76 -15.21
CA VAL A 352 -13.04 9.31 -16.24
C VAL A 352 -12.83 8.33 -17.40
N GLY A 353 -13.31 7.09 -17.25
CA GLY A 353 -13.32 6.07 -18.27
C GLY A 353 -14.05 4.82 -17.81
N THR A 354 -13.71 3.68 -18.42
CA THR A 354 -14.26 2.36 -18.11
C THR A 354 -13.15 1.33 -17.90
N GLY A 355 -13.43 0.31 -17.08
CA GLY A 355 -12.62 -0.91 -17.01
C GLY A 355 -11.41 -0.86 -16.07
N LYS A 356 -11.37 0.06 -15.10
CA LYS A 356 -10.28 0.09 -14.10
C LYS A 356 -10.79 -0.28 -12.72
N ASP A 357 -10.08 -1.20 -12.09
CA ASP A 357 -10.37 -1.64 -10.73
C ASP A 357 -9.90 -0.61 -9.71
N LEU A 358 -10.61 -0.51 -8.60
CA LEU A 358 -10.09 0.27 -7.46
C LEU A 358 -8.94 -0.46 -6.79
N LEU A 359 -9.07 -1.77 -6.54
CA LEU A 359 -8.03 -2.65 -6.03
C LEU A 359 -7.78 -3.78 -7.01
N ALA A 360 -6.53 -3.96 -7.43
CA ALA A 360 -6.09 -5.13 -8.16
C ALA A 360 -4.97 -5.84 -7.39
N ILE A 361 -5.12 -7.15 -7.18
CA ILE A 361 -4.12 -8.04 -6.57
C ILE A 361 -3.74 -9.08 -7.63
N VAL A 362 -2.51 -9.05 -8.10
CA VAL A 362 -2.09 -9.76 -9.32
C VAL A 362 -0.88 -10.66 -9.05
N GLY A 363 -0.97 -11.92 -9.47
CA GLY A 363 0.14 -12.86 -9.47
C GLY A 363 0.41 -13.53 -8.12
N ASN A 364 1.66 -13.93 -7.89
CA ASN A 364 2.02 -14.79 -6.76
C ASN A 364 2.11 -14.03 -5.42
N ILE A 365 0.95 -13.71 -4.86
CA ILE A 365 0.78 -12.94 -3.63
C ILE A 365 0.07 -13.81 -2.60
N THR A 366 0.50 -13.78 -1.34
CA THR A 366 -0.14 -14.59 -0.29
C THR A 366 -0.30 -13.87 1.04
N ASN A 367 -1.24 -14.30 1.88
CA ASN A 367 -1.43 -13.76 3.23
C ASN A 367 -1.57 -12.21 3.23
N VAL A 368 -2.58 -11.73 2.51
CA VAL A 368 -2.99 -10.33 2.47
C VAL A 368 -4.26 -10.19 3.29
N ARG A 369 -4.34 -9.18 4.16
CA ARG A 369 -5.52 -8.97 5.00
C ARG A 369 -6.00 -7.53 4.94
N PHE A 370 -7.30 -7.36 4.73
CA PHE A 370 -7.97 -6.08 4.84
C PHE A 370 -9.00 -6.12 5.97
N ASN A 371 -8.72 -5.37 7.04
CA ASN A 371 -9.61 -5.18 8.17
C ASN A 371 -10.37 -3.87 7.97
N SER A 372 -11.69 -3.95 7.79
CA SER A 372 -12.57 -2.81 7.49
C SER A 372 -12.21 -2.08 6.19
N PHE A 373 -12.22 -2.81 5.08
CA PHE A 373 -12.02 -2.31 3.73
C PHE A 373 -13.27 -1.63 3.19
N ARG A 374 -13.12 -0.44 2.61
CA ARG A 374 -14.22 0.34 2.03
C ARG A 374 -13.91 0.69 0.60
N THR A 375 -14.82 0.36 -0.30
CA THR A 375 -14.77 0.74 -1.70
C THR A 375 -15.96 1.61 -2.07
N ASN A 376 -15.72 2.58 -2.95
CA ASN A 376 -16.72 3.50 -3.43
C ASN A 376 -16.33 3.93 -4.86
N ALA A 377 -17.29 4.05 -5.76
CA ALA A 377 -17.20 4.60 -7.12
C ALA A 377 -16.28 3.81 -8.07
N ALA A 378 -16.39 2.48 -8.12
CA ALA A 378 -15.73 1.71 -9.18
C ALA A 378 -16.28 2.13 -10.55
N GLU A 379 -15.41 2.28 -11.55
CA GLU A 379 -15.84 2.61 -12.93
C GLU A 379 -16.60 1.43 -13.55
N SER A 380 -17.52 1.70 -14.48
CA SER A 380 -18.17 0.64 -15.27
C SER A 380 -17.15 -0.26 -15.96
N GLY A 381 -17.35 -1.57 -15.92
CA GLY A 381 -16.43 -2.61 -16.37
C GLY A 381 -15.23 -2.86 -15.45
N GLY A 382 -15.08 -2.11 -14.36
CA GLY A 382 -14.08 -2.32 -13.32
C GLY A 382 -14.71 -2.79 -12.02
N PHE A 383 -13.88 -3.26 -11.08
CA PHE A 383 -14.34 -3.80 -9.81
C PHE A 383 -13.85 -3.00 -8.60
N GLY A 384 -14.64 -3.00 -7.52
CA GLY A 384 -14.16 -2.52 -6.22
C GLY A 384 -12.94 -3.32 -5.75
N MET A 385 -12.94 -4.63 -5.98
CA MET A 385 -11.82 -5.53 -5.70
C MET A 385 -11.68 -6.58 -6.80
N ALA A 386 -10.47 -6.73 -7.35
CA ALA A 386 -10.14 -7.78 -8.29
C ALA A 386 -8.91 -8.59 -7.82
N ILE A 387 -9.07 -9.92 -7.78
CA ILE A 387 -8.01 -10.90 -7.54
C ILE A 387 -7.75 -11.60 -8.88
N ARG A 388 -6.54 -11.44 -9.43
CA ARG A 388 -6.24 -11.75 -10.83
C ARG A 388 -4.97 -12.59 -10.99
N GLY A 389 -4.92 -13.37 -12.07
CA GLY A 389 -3.69 -14.07 -12.47
C GLY A 389 -2.68 -13.13 -13.12
N ASP A 390 -1.39 -13.47 -13.09
CA ASP A 390 -0.33 -12.73 -13.80
C ASP A 390 -0.21 -13.11 -15.30
N GLY A 391 -1.10 -13.97 -15.81
CA GLY A 391 -1.02 -14.53 -17.15
C GLY A 391 -0.07 -15.74 -17.30
N ASN A 392 0.75 -16.05 -16.30
CA ASN A 392 1.65 -17.21 -16.26
C ASN A 392 1.10 -18.35 -15.40
N GLY A 393 -0.18 -18.28 -15.02
CA GLY A 393 -0.83 -19.25 -14.15
C GLY A 393 -0.54 -19.05 -12.66
N ASN A 394 0.11 -17.95 -12.26
CA ASN A 394 0.24 -17.60 -10.85
C ASN A 394 -0.96 -16.76 -10.42
N TYR A 395 -1.59 -17.15 -9.31
CA TYR A 395 -2.74 -16.46 -8.74
C TYR A 395 -2.50 -16.14 -7.26
N PRO A 396 -3.10 -15.06 -6.74
CA PRO A 396 -3.04 -14.76 -5.33
C PRO A 396 -3.67 -15.88 -4.49
N THR A 397 -3.21 -16.03 -3.26
CA THR A 397 -3.74 -17.01 -2.31
C THR A 397 -3.91 -16.40 -0.93
N GLY A 398 -4.83 -16.91 -0.12
CA GLY A 398 -4.93 -16.47 1.28
C GLY A 398 -5.28 -14.99 1.44
N VAL A 399 -6.01 -14.39 0.50
CA VAL A 399 -6.53 -13.02 0.61
C VAL A 399 -7.74 -13.02 1.54
N LYS A 400 -7.69 -12.22 2.60
CA LYS A 400 -8.76 -12.07 3.57
C LYS A 400 -9.26 -10.63 3.60
N ALA A 401 -10.57 -10.40 3.48
CA ALA A 401 -11.11 -9.05 3.47
C ALA A 401 -12.43 -8.98 4.23
N GLN A 402 -12.59 -7.99 5.11
CA GLN A 402 -13.89 -7.49 5.52
C GLN A 402 -14.19 -6.25 4.66
N ILE A 403 -15.16 -6.33 3.76
CA ILE A 403 -15.41 -5.33 2.72
C ILE A 403 -16.81 -4.73 2.83
N CYS A 404 -16.87 -3.41 2.65
CA CYS A 404 -18.11 -2.74 2.25
C CYS A 404 -17.90 -1.96 0.95
N THR A 405 -18.84 -2.13 0.02
CA THR A 405 -18.87 -1.42 -1.24
C THR A 405 -20.11 -0.54 -1.28
N THR A 406 -19.91 0.74 -1.54
CA THR A 406 -20.98 1.73 -1.55
C THR A 406 -20.91 2.60 -2.80
N ASN A 407 -21.09 2.06 -4.02
CA ASN A 407 -21.40 2.90 -5.22
C ASN A 407 -21.69 2.19 -6.55
N ALA A 408 -22.01 3.04 -7.54
CA ALA A 408 -23.08 2.94 -8.50
C ALA A 408 -22.65 2.89 -9.97
N HIS A 409 -21.51 2.30 -10.36
CA HIS A 409 -21.22 2.13 -11.80
C HIS A 409 -20.63 0.76 -12.15
N GLY A 410 -19.54 0.35 -11.49
CA GLY A 410 -18.87 -0.93 -11.74
C GLY A 410 -19.38 -2.12 -10.93
N GLY A 411 -18.62 -3.20 -10.96
CA GLY A 411 -18.83 -4.44 -10.20
C GLY A 411 -18.22 -4.42 -8.81
N GLY A 412 -18.57 -5.43 -8.01
CA GLY A 412 -18.17 -5.54 -6.60
C GLY A 412 -16.82 -6.22 -6.43
N ILE A 413 -16.84 -7.55 -6.46
CA ILE A 413 -15.68 -8.42 -6.25
C ILE A 413 -15.51 -9.32 -7.47
N LYS A 414 -14.28 -9.39 -7.99
CA LYS A 414 -13.86 -10.36 -9.01
C LYS A 414 -12.75 -11.26 -8.50
N ILE A 415 -12.91 -12.57 -8.69
CA ILE A 415 -11.90 -13.59 -8.38
C ILE A 415 -11.65 -14.42 -9.63
N GLU A 416 -10.58 -14.12 -10.36
CA GLU A 416 -10.23 -14.87 -11.57
C GLU A 416 -9.63 -16.25 -11.25
N GLY A 417 -8.97 -16.40 -10.09
CA GLY A 417 -8.39 -17.67 -9.68
C GLY A 417 -7.71 -17.63 -8.31
N GLY A 418 -7.03 -18.72 -7.96
CA GLY A 418 -6.34 -18.88 -6.68
C GLY A 418 -7.09 -19.74 -5.66
N ARG A 419 -6.73 -19.57 -4.37
CA ARG A 419 -7.24 -20.40 -3.26
C ARG A 419 -7.10 -19.76 -1.88
N ASN A 420 -7.86 -20.29 -0.94
CA ASN A 420 -7.90 -19.91 0.48
C ASN A 420 -8.35 -18.46 0.70
N HIS A 421 -9.21 -17.94 -0.16
CA HIS A 421 -9.77 -16.60 -0.01
C HIS A 421 -10.91 -16.60 1.01
N VAL A 422 -10.96 -15.58 1.86
CA VAL A 422 -12.05 -15.39 2.83
C VAL A 422 -12.52 -13.94 2.78
N ILE A 423 -13.73 -13.71 2.28
CA ILE A 423 -14.28 -12.38 2.10
C ILE A 423 -15.58 -12.26 2.89
N GLU A 424 -15.61 -11.38 3.88
CA GLU A 424 -16.79 -11.01 4.65
C GLU A 424 -17.35 -9.71 4.10
N VAL A 425 -18.57 -9.76 3.57
CA VAL A 425 -19.21 -8.60 2.96
C VAL A 425 -20.21 -7.98 3.93
N ASP A 426 -19.90 -6.79 4.44
CA ASP A 426 -20.80 -6.04 5.32
C ASP A 426 -21.94 -5.38 4.52
N SER A 427 -21.61 -4.85 3.35
CA SER A 427 -22.58 -4.32 2.38
C SER A 427 -22.01 -4.26 0.97
N MET A 428 -22.87 -4.49 -0.02
CA MET A 428 -22.52 -4.42 -1.45
C MET A 428 -23.64 -3.69 -2.16
N PHE A 429 -23.30 -2.59 -2.83
CA PHE A 429 -24.19 -1.85 -3.71
C PHE A 429 -23.41 -1.54 -4.98
N THR A 430 -23.78 -2.16 -6.10
CA THR A 430 -23.11 -2.07 -7.40
C THR A 430 -24.16 -1.93 -8.52
N ASN A 431 -23.75 -1.47 -9.71
CA ASN A 431 -24.63 -1.44 -10.88
C ASN A 431 -24.37 -2.58 -11.88
N GLU A 432 -23.22 -3.25 -11.75
CA GLU A 432 -22.87 -4.46 -12.47
C GLU A 432 -22.87 -5.65 -11.49
N ASN A 433 -22.18 -6.74 -11.84
CA ASN A 433 -22.12 -7.94 -11.01
C ASN A 433 -21.52 -7.64 -9.64
N GLU A 434 -22.23 -7.99 -8.56
CA GLU A 434 -21.72 -7.91 -7.20
C GLU A 434 -20.55 -8.88 -6.99
N LEU A 435 -20.61 -10.05 -7.63
CA LEU A 435 -19.62 -11.10 -7.52
C LEU A 435 -19.37 -11.80 -8.87
N GLU A 436 -18.10 -11.86 -9.26
CA GLU A 436 -17.61 -12.69 -10.36
C GLU A 436 -16.54 -13.67 -9.88
N VAL A 437 -16.67 -14.94 -10.26
CA VAL A 437 -15.69 -15.98 -9.94
C VAL A 437 -15.43 -16.88 -11.15
N ASP A 438 -14.19 -16.92 -11.62
CA ASP A 438 -13.81 -17.63 -12.86
C ASP A 438 -13.20 -19.03 -12.57
N ALA A 439 -13.14 -19.88 -13.62
CA ALA A 439 -12.77 -21.30 -13.55
C ALA A 439 -11.40 -21.62 -12.90
N ALA A 440 -10.47 -20.66 -12.86
CA ALA A 440 -9.10 -20.87 -12.38
C ALA A 440 -8.97 -20.85 -10.85
N VAL A 441 -10.07 -20.83 -10.11
CA VAL A 441 -10.08 -21.13 -8.68
C VAL A 441 -9.77 -22.61 -8.45
N ASP A 442 -8.62 -22.88 -7.81
CA ASP A 442 -8.06 -24.22 -7.63
C ASP A 442 -8.17 -24.74 -6.18
N GLY A 443 -8.77 -23.95 -5.30
CA GLY A 443 -9.01 -24.34 -3.91
C GLY A 443 -10.17 -23.59 -3.27
N PHE A 444 -10.20 -23.63 -1.94
CA PHE A 444 -11.30 -23.12 -1.14
C PHE A 444 -11.46 -21.59 -1.28
N ILE A 445 -12.68 -21.13 -1.46
CA ILE A 445 -13.08 -19.74 -1.28
C ILE A 445 -14.29 -19.68 -0.34
N SER A 446 -14.28 -18.74 0.60
CA SER A 446 -15.41 -18.44 1.49
C SER A 446 -15.82 -16.99 1.29
N ILE A 447 -17.09 -16.78 0.99
CA ILE A 447 -17.69 -15.45 0.89
C ILE A 447 -18.93 -15.45 1.78
N THR A 448 -18.98 -14.53 2.74
CA THR A 448 -20.11 -14.35 3.67
C THR A 448 -20.78 -12.99 3.44
N GLY A 449 -22.04 -12.85 3.84
CA GLY A 449 -22.79 -11.59 3.66
C GLY A 449 -23.40 -11.38 2.27
N ILE A 450 -23.43 -12.42 1.44
CA ILE A 450 -24.20 -12.45 0.18
C ILE A 450 -25.70 -12.29 0.50
N LYS A 451 -26.42 -11.53 -0.32
CA LYS A 451 -27.86 -11.28 -0.16
C LYS A 451 -28.64 -11.77 -1.38
N ASP A 452 -29.91 -12.10 -1.15
CA ASP A 452 -30.84 -12.46 -2.22
C ASP A 452 -30.93 -11.33 -3.25
N GLY A 453 -30.92 -11.69 -4.53
CA GLY A 453 -30.99 -10.75 -5.64
C GLY A 453 -29.65 -10.17 -6.10
N TRP A 454 -28.52 -10.55 -5.50
CA TRP A 454 -27.21 -10.26 -6.09
C TRP A 454 -27.10 -10.85 -7.49
N ASN A 455 -26.59 -10.07 -8.42
CA ASN A 455 -26.21 -10.51 -9.74
C ASN A 455 -24.81 -11.14 -9.68
N MET A 456 -24.78 -12.47 -9.61
CA MET A 456 -23.55 -13.25 -9.49
C MET A 456 -23.24 -13.99 -10.79
N VAL A 457 -21.98 -13.97 -11.21
CA VAL A 457 -21.47 -14.76 -12.32
C VAL A 457 -20.40 -15.70 -11.77
N ILE A 458 -20.74 -16.98 -11.63
CA ILE A 458 -19.86 -18.00 -11.07
C ILE A 458 -19.64 -19.09 -12.10
N ASP A 459 -18.39 -19.41 -12.39
CA ASP A 459 -18.05 -20.52 -13.28
C ASP A 459 -18.54 -21.87 -12.70
N PRO A 460 -19.25 -22.71 -13.48
CA PRO A 460 -19.78 -23.99 -12.99
C PRO A 460 -18.73 -24.96 -12.43
N VAL A 461 -17.46 -24.86 -12.85
CA VAL A 461 -16.37 -25.67 -12.31
C VAL A 461 -16.06 -25.27 -10.87
N VAL A 462 -16.23 -24.00 -10.54
CA VAL A 462 -15.98 -23.45 -9.20
C VAL A 462 -17.16 -23.64 -8.27
N GLU A 463 -18.40 -23.60 -8.77
CA GLU A 463 -19.59 -23.90 -7.98
C GLU A 463 -19.44 -25.21 -7.17
N ARG A 464 -18.75 -26.21 -7.75
CA ARG A 464 -18.50 -27.53 -7.12
C ARG A 464 -17.36 -27.53 -6.09
N LYS A 465 -16.51 -26.51 -6.09
CA LYS A 465 -15.35 -26.33 -5.19
C LYS A 465 -15.62 -25.33 -4.07
N TRP A 466 -16.82 -24.73 -4.08
CA TRP A 466 -17.22 -23.65 -3.21
C TRP A 466 -17.74 -24.18 -1.87
N LEU A 467 -17.31 -23.54 -0.77
CA LEU A 467 -17.95 -23.70 0.54
C LEU A 467 -18.44 -22.31 0.97
N SER A 468 -19.49 -21.82 0.32
CA SER A 468 -20.25 -20.72 0.90
C SER A 468 -21.00 -21.25 2.11
N THR A 469 -20.94 -20.50 3.20
CA THR A 469 -21.98 -20.57 4.22
C THR A 469 -23.22 -19.91 3.63
N TYR A 470 -23.90 -20.60 2.70
CA TYR A 470 -25.25 -20.26 2.32
C TYR A 470 -26.07 -20.21 3.61
N TYR A 471 -26.50 -19.01 4.00
CA TYR A 471 -27.66 -18.92 4.87
C TYR A 471 -28.81 -19.61 4.13
N SER A 472 -29.50 -20.46 4.88
CA SER A 472 -30.59 -21.30 4.42
C SER A 472 -31.71 -20.50 3.74
N GLU A 473 -31.67 -20.35 2.42
CA GLU A 473 -32.88 -20.13 1.64
C GLU A 473 -33.63 -21.46 1.49
N SER A 474 -34.96 -21.41 1.59
CA SER A 474 -35.84 -22.57 1.45
C SER A 474 -35.81 -23.20 0.05
N GLN A 475 -35.12 -22.62 -0.92
CA GLN A 475 -35.10 -23.06 -2.31
C GLN A 475 -33.79 -23.75 -2.74
N ILE A 476 -32.69 -23.63 -1.98
CA ILE A 476 -31.46 -24.37 -2.26
C ILE A 476 -30.88 -24.88 -0.94
N PRO A 477 -31.24 -26.10 -0.48
CA PRO A 477 -30.59 -26.68 0.69
C PRO A 477 -29.09 -26.78 0.42
N ALA A 478 -28.26 -26.51 1.42
CA ALA A 478 -26.82 -26.75 1.35
C ALA A 478 -26.56 -28.16 0.75
N ARG A 479 -25.95 -28.20 -0.42
CA ARG A 479 -25.61 -29.43 -1.15
C ARG A 479 -24.09 -29.46 -1.29
N PHE A 480 -23.42 -30.26 -0.47
CA PHE A 480 -22.08 -30.70 -0.85
C PHE A 480 -22.26 -31.72 -1.97
N GLU A 481 -21.48 -31.67 -3.06
CA GLU A 481 -21.50 -32.76 -4.06
C GLU A 481 -20.61 -33.93 -3.63
N ARG A 482 -19.51 -33.63 -2.92
CA ARG A 482 -18.55 -34.61 -2.41
C ARG A 482 -17.68 -33.98 -1.33
N ILE A 483 -17.57 -34.61 -0.17
CA ILE A 483 -16.60 -34.22 0.88
C ILE A 483 -15.52 -35.31 0.91
N LYS A 484 -14.27 -34.97 0.59
CA LYS A 484 -13.14 -35.91 0.71
C LYS A 484 -12.59 -35.91 2.13
N LEU A 485 -12.33 -37.08 2.69
CA LEU A 485 -11.84 -37.27 4.06
C LEU A 485 -10.36 -37.66 4.03
N GLY A 486 -9.46 -36.67 4.13
CA GLY A 486 -8.01 -36.89 4.18
C GLY A 486 -7.21 -35.78 3.48
N SER A 487 -5.87 -35.88 3.49
CA SER A 487 -4.98 -34.76 3.12
C SER A 487 -4.25 -34.78 1.76
N SER A 488 -4.15 -35.87 0.98
CA SER A 488 -3.46 -35.80 -0.34
C SER A 488 -3.53 -37.00 -1.33
N SER A 489 -4.30 -38.08 -1.12
CA SER A 489 -4.29 -39.25 -2.04
C SER A 489 -5.55 -39.35 -2.90
N GLU A 490 -5.43 -39.94 -4.10
CA GLU A 490 -6.55 -40.22 -5.02
C GLU A 490 -7.54 -41.29 -4.49
N TYR A 491 -7.18 -41.97 -3.39
CA TYR A 491 -7.94 -43.09 -2.79
C TYR A 491 -8.58 -42.75 -1.44
N GLN A 492 -8.91 -41.49 -1.19
CA GLN A 492 -9.51 -41.08 0.09
C GLN A 492 -10.99 -41.42 0.16
N PRO A 493 -11.50 -41.85 1.33
CA PRO A 493 -12.93 -41.95 1.57
C PRO A 493 -13.65 -40.63 1.33
N GLU A 494 -14.88 -40.70 0.85
CA GLU A 494 -15.67 -39.53 0.47
C GLU A 494 -17.09 -39.62 1.05
N PHE A 495 -17.70 -38.49 1.42
CA PHE A 495 -19.15 -38.39 1.62
C PHE A 495 -19.81 -37.82 0.36
N ILE A 496 -20.73 -38.57 -0.22
CA ILE A 496 -21.35 -38.26 -1.52
C ILE A 496 -22.87 -38.29 -1.36
N PRO A 497 -23.63 -37.24 -1.70
CA PRO A 497 -25.06 -37.34 -1.86
C PRO A 497 -25.46 -37.69 -3.30
N GLY A 498 -26.54 -38.44 -3.49
CA GLY A 498 -27.10 -38.70 -4.82
C GLY A 498 -28.53 -39.21 -4.76
N VAL A 499 -29.05 -39.70 -5.88
CA VAL A 499 -30.40 -40.26 -5.99
C VAL A 499 -30.30 -41.70 -6.48
N GLY A 500 -30.97 -42.61 -5.78
CA GLY A 500 -31.00 -44.03 -6.11
C GLY A 500 -29.82 -44.83 -5.55
N SER A 501 -29.62 -46.02 -6.09
CA SER A 501 -28.51 -46.89 -5.68
C SER A 501 -27.17 -46.34 -6.20
N PRO A 502 -26.13 -46.23 -5.37
CA PRO A 502 -24.78 -45.89 -5.81
C PRO A 502 -24.08 -47.06 -6.53
N GLU A 503 -24.61 -48.28 -6.41
CA GLU A 503 -24.04 -49.47 -7.06
C GLU A 503 -24.17 -49.36 -8.59
N GLY A 504 -23.03 -49.47 -9.29
CA GLY A 504 -22.93 -49.35 -10.75
C GLY A 504 -22.98 -47.91 -11.28
N SER A 505 -23.23 -46.92 -10.42
CA SER A 505 -23.45 -45.51 -10.82
C SER A 505 -22.46 -44.53 -10.21
N VAL A 506 -21.94 -44.80 -9.00
CA VAL A 506 -21.08 -43.87 -8.26
C VAL A 506 -19.69 -44.47 -8.05
N ILE A 507 -18.68 -43.86 -8.69
CA ILE A 507 -17.27 -44.19 -8.52
C ILE A 507 -16.71 -43.48 -7.28
N ALA A 508 -16.20 -44.25 -6.32
CA ALA A 508 -15.54 -43.74 -5.11
C ALA A 508 -14.57 -44.78 -4.52
N PRO A 509 -13.58 -44.38 -3.70
CA PRO A 509 -12.71 -45.31 -2.96
C PRO A 509 -13.43 -46.06 -1.83
N VAL A 510 -12.88 -47.21 -1.41
CA VAL A 510 -13.37 -47.96 -0.24
C VAL A 510 -13.31 -47.09 1.01
N GLY A 511 -14.32 -47.20 1.88
CA GLY A 511 -14.52 -46.35 3.05
C GLY A 511 -15.44 -45.15 2.80
N SER A 512 -15.81 -44.89 1.55
CA SER A 512 -16.74 -43.80 1.20
C SER A 512 -18.16 -44.07 1.69
N ILE A 513 -18.89 -43.00 1.95
CA ILE A 513 -20.26 -42.98 2.42
C ILE A 513 -21.12 -42.28 1.37
N PHE A 514 -22.24 -42.89 0.99
CA PHE A 514 -23.21 -42.30 0.09
C PHE A 514 -24.54 -42.06 0.80
N LEU A 515 -25.07 -40.86 0.69
CA LEU A 515 -26.36 -40.46 1.25
C LEU A 515 -27.39 -40.40 0.12
N ASN A 516 -28.27 -41.39 0.05
CA ASN A 516 -29.36 -41.38 -0.92
C ASN A 516 -30.38 -40.31 -0.51
N ARG A 517 -30.58 -39.33 -1.38
CA ARG A 517 -31.53 -38.22 -1.20
C ARG A 517 -32.90 -38.51 -1.82
N GLN A 518 -33.08 -39.69 -2.40
CA GLN A 518 -34.38 -40.13 -2.87
C GLN A 518 -35.24 -40.51 -1.65
N GLY A 519 -36.23 -39.69 -1.34
CA GLY A 519 -37.10 -39.86 -0.18
C GLY A 519 -38.52 -39.33 -0.40
N SER A 520 -39.41 -39.69 0.51
CA SER A 520 -40.75 -39.08 0.63
C SER A 520 -40.76 -38.08 1.79
N ALA A 521 -41.81 -37.28 1.94
CA ALA A 521 -41.92 -36.28 3.02
C ALA A 521 -41.71 -36.86 4.43
N GLU A 522 -41.96 -38.16 4.65
CA GLU A 522 -41.76 -38.87 5.92
C GLU A 522 -40.43 -39.63 6.02
N LYS A 523 -39.70 -39.78 4.89
CA LYS A 523 -38.54 -40.67 4.70
C LYS A 523 -37.45 -40.00 3.87
N ASN A 524 -37.11 -38.77 4.23
CA ASN A 524 -36.06 -38.04 3.54
C ASN A 524 -34.70 -38.57 4.03
N SER A 525 -34.03 -39.37 3.20
CA SER A 525 -32.64 -39.85 3.36
C SER A 525 -32.44 -41.13 4.20
N ASP A 526 -33.34 -42.10 4.08
CA ASP A 526 -33.27 -43.34 4.89
C ASP A 526 -32.18 -44.33 4.46
N GLN A 527 -31.53 -44.10 3.32
CA GLN A 527 -30.53 -45.02 2.80
C GLN A 527 -29.15 -44.36 2.80
N LEU A 528 -28.46 -44.56 3.91
CA LEU A 528 -27.01 -44.45 3.99
C LEU A 528 -26.42 -45.68 3.31
N TRP A 529 -25.43 -45.50 2.45
CA TRP A 529 -24.65 -46.57 1.85
C TRP A 529 -23.19 -46.42 2.25
N MET A 530 -22.51 -47.54 2.43
CA MET A 530 -21.09 -47.58 2.70
C MET A 530 -20.39 -48.40 1.62
N LYS A 531 -19.30 -47.86 1.07
CA LYS A 531 -18.46 -48.60 0.13
C LYS A 531 -17.48 -49.46 0.91
N PHE A 532 -17.77 -50.75 1.01
CA PHE A 532 -16.97 -51.68 1.82
C PHE A 532 -15.85 -52.35 1.01
N SER A 533 -16.03 -52.51 -0.30
CA SER A 533 -15.09 -53.22 -1.18
C SER A 533 -15.23 -52.75 -2.64
N GLY A 534 -14.58 -53.45 -3.57
CA GLY A 534 -14.70 -53.20 -5.01
C GLY A 534 -13.80 -52.09 -5.54
N SER A 535 -13.86 -51.88 -6.85
CA SER A 535 -13.18 -50.80 -7.57
C SER A 535 -14.17 -50.05 -8.44
N GLY A 536 -13.92 -48.77 -8.72
CA GLY A 536 -14.84 -47.98 -9.51
C GLY A 536 -16.21 -47.83 -8.83
N ALA A 537 -17.27 -48.27 -9.51
CA ALA A 537 -18.66 -48.09 -9.09
C ALA A 537 -19.30 -49.27 -8.32
N SER A 538 -18.54 -50.32 -7.99
CA SER A 538 -19.06 -51.52 -7.31
C SER A 538 -18.72 -51.58 -5.82
N GLY A 539 -19.40 -52.44 -5.06
CA GLY A 539 -19.10 -52.74 -3.66
C GLY A 539 -19.73 -51.77 -2.66
N TRP A 540 -20.84 -51.15 -3.04
CA TRP A 540 -21.69 -50.36 -2.15
C TRP A 540 -22.70 -51.25 -1.44
N PHE A 541 -22.86 -51.02 -0.13
CA PHE A 541 -23.83 -51.72 0.70
C PHE A 541 -24.71 -50.73 1.43
N PRO A 542 -26.04 -50.93 1.48
CA PRO A 542 -26.91 -50.08 2.27
C PRO A 542 -26.64 -50.36 3.75
N ALA A 543 -26.33 -49.30 4.50
CA ALA A 543 -26.27 -49.36 5.95
C ALA A 543 -27.70 -49.43 6.49
N GLN A 544 -27.99 -50.50 7.23
CA GLN A 544 -29.28 -50.70 7.86
C GLN A 544 -29.17 -50.47 9.36
N ALA A 545 -30.07 -49.67 9.94
CA ALA A 545 -30.23 -49.62 11.38
C ALA A 545 -30.84 -50.95 11.85
N ILE A 546 -30.12 -51.68 12.70
CA ILE A 546 -30.65 -52.85 13.40
C ILE A 546 -31.33 -52.36 14.67
N VAL A 547 -32.66 -52.41 14.68
CA VAL A 547 -33.50 -52.08 15.84
C VAL A 547 -33.91 -53.36 16.57
N SER A 548 -34.22 -53.22 17.86
CA SER A 548 -34.67 -54.34 18.70
C SER A 548 -36.05 -54.05 19.31
N SER A 549 -36.99 -54.97 19.13
CA SER A 549 -38.38 -54.83 19.59
C SER A 549 -38.97 -56.18 19.95
N THR A 550 -40.16 -56.22 20.55
CA THR A 550 -40.91 -57.48 20.72
C THR A 550 -41.59 -57.92 19.41
N THR A 551 -42.07 -59.16 19.34
CA THR A 551 -42.83 -59.66 18.17
C THR A 551 -44.06 -58.80 17.86
N ALA A 552 -44.74 -58.30 18.91
CA ALA A 552 -45.93 -57.46 18.77
C ALA A 552 -45.62 -56.04 18.24
N GLU A 553 -44.37 -55.60 18.35
CA GLU A 553 -43.89 -54.27 17.96
C GLU A 553 -43.13 -54.28 16.64
N ARG A 554 -43.12 -55.41 15.90
CA ARG A 554 -42.48 -55.46 14.59
C ARG A 554 -43.09 -54.39 13.66
N PRO A 555 -42.29 -53.75 12.79
CA PRO A 555 -42.79 -52.78 11.82
C PRO A 555 -43.95 -53.35 11.00
N ALA A 556 -45.05 -52.60 10.89
CA ALA A 556 -46.23 -53.01 10.13
C ALA A 556 -46.03 -52.96 8.61
N SER A 557 -44.97 -52.30 8.13
CA SER A 557 -44.61 -52.22 6.71
C SER A 557 -43.09 -52.30 6.54
N PRO A 558 -42.48 -53.47 6.81
CA PRO A 558 -41.04 -53.64 6.71
C PRO A 558 -40.58 -53.71 5.24
N THR A 559 -39.32 -53.36 5.02
CA THR A 559 -38.69 -53.42 3.69
C THR A 559 -38.03 -54.78 3.50
N ASP A 560 -38.05 -55.34 2.30
CA ASP A 560 -37.36 -56.60 2.00
C ASP A 560 -35.86 -56.48 2.30
N GLY A 561 -35.29 -57.47 2.99
CA GLY A 561 -33.94 -57.47 3.56
C GLY A 561 -33.80 -56.84 4.95
N GLN A 562 -34.85 -56.24 5.52
CA GLN A 562 -34.77 -55.59 6.82
C GLN A 562 -34.49 -56.59 7.95
N MET A 563 -33.36 -56.44 8.63
CA MET A 563 -33.01 -57.15 9.87
C MET A 563 -33.57 -56.48 11.13
N LEU A 564 -34.05 -57.27 12.09
CA LEU A 564 -34.54 -56.86 13.41
C LEU A 564 -34.10 -57.88 14.47
N ILE A 565 -33.78 -57.42 15.69
CA ILE A 565 -33.55 -58.33 16.83
C ILE A 565 -34.87 -58.46 17.59
N ASP A 566 -35.55 -59.60 17.45
CA ASP A 566 -36.82 -59.85 18.12
C ASP A 566 -36.55 -60.30 19.55
N LYS A 567 -36.96 -59.47 20.53
CA LYS A 567 -36.75 -59.70 21.96
C LYS A 567 -37.69 -60.76 22.53
N THR A 568 -38.81 -61.02 21.88
CA THR A 568 -39.74 -62.09 22.31
C THR A 568 -39.19 -63.45 21.88
N LEU A 569 -38.58 -63.52 20.70
CA LEU A 569 -37.94 -64.74 20.19
C LEU A 569 -36.46 -64.86 20.57
N GLU A 570 -35.89 -63.82 21.18
CA GLU A 570 -34.47 -63.70 21.56
C GLU A 570 -33.51 -63.98 20.40
N MET A 571 -33.88 -63.63 19.17
CA MET A 571 -33.09 -63.93 17.98
C MET A 571 -33.18 -62.84 16.90
N PRO A 572 -32.16 -62.71 16.04
CA PRO A 572 -32.27 -61.91 14.84
C PRO A 572 -33.24 -62.55 13.85
N ILE A 573 -34.06 -61.70 13.23
CA ILE A 573 -35.00 -62.06 12.17
C ILE A 573 -34.84 -61.10 10.99
N TRP A 574 -35.20 -61.55 9.79
CA TRP A 574 -35.11 -60.80 8.55
C TRP A 574 -36.44 -60.82 7.82
N TYR A 575 -36.87 -59.67 7.31
CA TYR A 575 -38.05 -59.61 6.45
C TYR A 575 -37.62 -59.93 5.02
N ILE A 576 -37.96 -61.12 4.50
CA ILE A 576 -37.59 -61.56 3.16
C ILE A 576 -38.78 -62.24 2.48
N ASN A 577 -39.07 -61.87 1.25
CA ASN A 577 -40.19 -62.37 0.44
C ASN A 577 -41.54 -62.19 1.13
N GLY A 578 -41.76 -61.04 1.75
CA GLY A 578 -43.05 -60.67 2.35
C GLY A 578 -43.33 -61.26 3.73
N ALA A 579 -42.34 -61.85 4.40
CA ALA A 579 -42.50 -62.40 5.75
C ALA A 579 -41.24 -62.26 6.60
N TRP A 580 -41.42 -62.20 7.92
CA TRP A 580 -40.32 -62.30 8.88
C TRP A 580 -39.84 -63.74 8.96
N ARG A 581 -38.52 -63.91 8.90
CA ARG A 581 -37.86 -65.22 8.92
C ARG A 581 -36.68 -65.23 9.87
N ASP A 582 -36.40 -66.38 10.46
CA ASP A 582 -35.19 -66.61 11.25
C ASP A 582 -33.97 -66.88 10.35
N SER A 583 -32.83 -67.19 10.96
CA SER A 583 -31.57 -67.45 10.25
C SER A 583 -31.59 -68.74 9.43
N GLN A 584 -32.59 -69.60 9.66
CA GLN A 584 -32.83 -70.85 8.95
C GLN A 584 -33.91 -70.70 7.87
N SER A 585 -34.40 -69.47 7.63
CA SER A 585 -35.50 -69.15 6.71
C SER A 585 -36.88 -69.66 7.13
N ASN A 586 -37.06 -70.09 8.39
CA ASN A 586 -38.38 -70.45 8.92
C ASN A 586 -39.23 -69.19 9.10
N LEU A 587 -40.55 -69.30 8.91
CA LEU A 587 -41.48 -68.21 9.21
C LEU A 587 -41.59 -68.01 10.73
N VAL A 588 -41.54 -66.75 11.18
CA VAL A 588 -41.57 -66.35 12.60
C VAL A 588 -42.44 -65.14 12.87
#